data_AF-A0A845GDH2-F1
#
_entry.id   AF-A0A845GDH2-F1
#
_cell.length_a   1.000
_cell.length_b   1.000
_cell.length_c   1.000
_cell.angle_alpha   90.00
_cell.angle_beta   90.00
_cell.angle_gamma   90.00
#
_symmetry.space_group_name_H-M   'P 1'
#
loop_
_entity.id
_entity.type
_entity.pdbx_description
1 polymer ?
#
loop_
_entity_poly.entity_id
_entity_poly.type
_entity_poly.pdbx_seq_one_letter_code
_entity_poly.pdbx_strand_id
1 'polypeptide(L)' 'MLRLPSKSDADHKSRGFTHRIDAWIHGGGDDKLISIYMVSPTTKQIKNEIRRQGSAVLDDYSLNAL' A
#
# COMPACT_ATOMS: atom_id res chain seq x y z
N MET A 1 16.10 -10.29 -9.78
CA MET A 1 15.33 -9.65 -10.88
C MET A 1 14.94 -8.26 -10.39
N LEU A 2 15.55 -7.19 -10.91
CA LEU A 2 15.17 -5.82 -10.56
C LEU A 2 13.82 -5.51 -11.21
N ARG A 3 12.75 -5.42 -10.41
CA ARG A 3 11.43 -5.02 -10.89
C ARG A 3 11.50 -3.51 -11.17
N LEU A 4 11.47 -3.12 -12.44
CA LEU A 4 11.34 -1.70 -12.79
C LEU A 4 10.04 -1.16 -12.17
N PRO A 5 10.04 0.08 -11.66
CA PRO A 5 8.83 0.70 -11.13
C PRO A 5 7.75 0.72 -12.23
N SER A 6 6.51 0.44 -11.86
CA SER A 6 5.39 0.63 -12.79
C SER A 6 5.28 2.11 -13.17
N LYS A 7 4.64 2.45 -14.32
CA LYS A 7 4.41 3.87 -14.69
C LYS A 7 3.71 4.65 -13.56
N SER A 8 2.85 3.97 -12.79
CA SER A 8 2.20 4.54 -11.61
C SER A 8 3.20 4.86 -10.48
N ASP A 9 4.17 3.97 -10.23
CA ASP A 9 5.19 4.19 -9.20
C ASP A 9 6.07 5.41 -9.55
N ALA A 10 6.45 5.56 -10.82
CA ALA A 10 7.24 6.71 -11.28
C ALA A 10 6.48 8.04 -11.12
N ASP A 11 5.18 8.09 -11.45
CA ASP A 11 4.33 9.26 -11.25
C ASP A 11 4.26 9.65 -9.76
N HIS A 12 3.94 8.68 -8.90
CA HIS A 12 3.82 8.94 -7.46
C HIS A 12 5.16 9.33 -6.84
N LYS A 13 6.27 8.72 -7.28
CA LYS A 13 7.61 9.14 -6.86
C LYS A 13 7.90 10.58 -7.23
N SER A 14 7.56 10.99 -8.45
CA SER A 14 7.75 12.38 -8.90
C SER A 14 6.93 13.39 -8.10
N ARG A 15 5.81 12.93 -7.51
CA ARG A 15 4.92 13.71 -6.64
C ARG A 15 5.32 13.67 -5.16
N GLY A 16 6.44 13.02 -4.82
CA GLY A 16 7.02 13.00 -3.47
C GLY A 16 6.65 11.81 -2.60
N PHE A 17 5.90 10.82 -3.12
CA PHE A 17 5.67 9.56 -2.41
C PHE A 17 6.96 8.75 -2.35
N THR A 18 7.20 8.05 -1.24
CA THR A 18 8.42 7.25 -1.07
C THR A 18 8.15 5.75 -0.99
N HIS A 19 6.91 5.35 -0.72
CA HIS A 19 6.53 3.94 -0.59
C HIS A 19 5.17 3.65 -1.23
N ARG A 20 5.03 2.45 -1.79
CA ARG A 20 3.77 1.80 -2.14
C ARG A 20 3.50 0.65 -1.18
N ILE A 21 2.30 0.62 -0.62
CA ILE A 21 1.76 -0.47 0.16
C ILE A 21 0.79 -1.23 -0.72
N ASP A 22 1.06 -2.50 -0.99
CA ASP A 22 0.11 -3.41 -1.62
C ASP A 22 -0.57 -4.21 -0.51
N ALA A 23 -1.86 -4.02 -0.28
CA ALA A 23 -2.59 -4.61 0.85
C ALA A 23 -3.80 -5.42 0.38
N TRP A 24 -4.00 -6.59 0.99
CA TRP A 24 -5.25 -7.33 0.88
C TRP A 24 -6.26 -6.80 1.90
N ILE A 25 -7.43 -6.40 1.40
CA ILE A 25 -8.53 -5.88 2.20
C ILE A 25 -9.56 -7.00 2.38
N HIS A 26 -9.68 -7.47 3.61
CA HIS A 26 -10.58 -8.56 3.99
C HIS A 26 -11.81 -7.97 4.68
N GLY A 27 -12.85 -7.68 3.88
CA GLY A 27 -14.02 -6.94 4.32
C GLY A 27 -15.32 -7.68 4.06
N GLY A 28 -15.61 -8.73 4.83
CA GLY A 28 -16.90 -9.45 4.91
C GLY A 28 -17.41 -10.17 3.63
N GLY A 29 -17.00 -9.72 2.45
CA GLY A 29 -17.20 -10.35 1.15
C GLY A 29 -15.85 -10.67 0.50
N ASP A 30 -15.74 -10.47 -0.81
CA ASP A 30 -14.52 -10.80 -1.55
C ASP A 30 -13.33 -9.93 -1.13
N ASP A 31 -12.17 -10.58 -1.00
CA ASP A 31 -10.90 -9.93 -0.73
C ASP A 31 -10.46 -9.08 -1.92
N LYS A 32 -9.92 -7.89 -1.62
CA LYS A 32 -9.47 -6.94 -2.66
C LYS A 32 -8.01 -6.59 -2.45
N LEU A 33 -7.21 -6.68 -3.51
CA LEU A 33 -5.86 -6.14 -3.54
C LEU A 33 -5.91 -4.66 -3.94
N ILE A 34 -5.37 -3.79 -3.10
CA ILE A 34 -5.25 -2.35 -3.38
C ILE A 34 -3.80 -1.89 -3.23
N SER A 35 -3.45 -0.83 -3.95
CA SER A 35 -2.17 -0.12 -3.78
C SER A 35 -2.39 1.26 -3.16
N ILE A 36 -1.68 1.55 -2.08
CA ILE A 36 -1.71 2.83 -1.36
C ILE A 36 -0.31 3.45 -1.44
N TYR A 37 -0.23 4.75 -1.74
CA TYR A 37 1.05 5.47 -1.79
C TYR A 37 1.19 6.39 -0.57
N MET A 38 2.32 6.32 0.13
CA MET A 38 2.58 7.12 1.34
C MET A 38 4.01 7.68 1.38
N VAL A 39 4.17 8.78 2.11
CA VAL A 39 5.48 9.40 2.40
C VAL A 39 5.98 8.85 3.73
N SER A 40 7.07 8.08 3.66
CA SER A 40 7.82 7.50 4.79
C SER A 40 6.92 6.95 5.90
N PRO A 41 6.01 6.02 5.56
CA PRO A 41 4.99 5.57 6.49
C PRO A 41 5.58 4.73 7.62
N THR A 42 5.04 4.92 8.82
CA THR A 42 5.24 3.99 9.94
C THR A 42 4.27 2.81 9.83
N THR A 43 4.61 1.67 10.43
CA THR A 43 3.70 0.51 10.52
C THR A 43 2.33 0.89 11.10
N LYS A 44 2.28 1.78 12.11
CA LYS A 44 1.03 2.25 12.70
C LYS A 44 0.17 3.01 11.68
N GLN A 45 0.78 3.87 10.86
CA GLN A 45 0.06 4.60 9.80
C GLN A 45 -0.47 3.64 8.72
N ILE A 46 0.32 2.64 8.33
CA ILE A 46 -0.10 1.62 7.36
C ILE A 46 -1.32 0.85 7.87
N LYS A 47 -1.26 0.32 9.10
CA LYS A 47 -2.37 -0.42 9.70
C LYS A 47 -3.62 0.43 9.86
N ASN A 48 -3.47 1.70 10.21
CA ASN A 48 -4.61 2.63 10.32
C ASN A 48 -5.25 2.88 8.95
N GLU A 49 -4.45 3.00 7.91
CA GLU A 49 -4.94 3.14 6.54
C GLU A 49 -5.68 1.88 6.09
N ILE A 50 -5.09 0.69 6.27
CA ILE A 50 -5.73 -0.60 5.93
C ILE A 50 -7.05 -0.78 6.69
N ARG A 51 -7.10 -0.40 7.97
CA ARG A 51 -8.34 -0.40 8.75
C ARG A 51 -9.38 0.57 8.17
N ARG A 52 -8.97 1.76 7.73
CA ARG A 52 -9.86 2.76 7.11
C ARG A 52 -10.47 2.25 5.80
N GLN A 53 -9.75 1.39 5.08
CA GLN A 53 -10.24 0.71 3.88
C GLN A 53 -11.23 -0.43 4.21
N GLY A 54 -11.49 -0.71 5.49
CA GLY A 54 -12.48 -1.70 5.94
C GLY A 54 -11.94 -3.11 6.13
N SER A 55 -10.61 -3.30 6.15
CA SER A 55 -10.04 -4.64 6.37
C SER A 55 -10.12 -5.07 7.84
N ALA A 56 -10.49 -6.32 8.08
CA ALA A 56 -10.37 -6.98 9.38
C ALA A 56 -8.94 -7.43 9.68
N VAL A 57 -8.13 -7.72 8.66
CA VAL A 57 -6.72 -8.13 8.78
C VAL A 57 -5.82 -6.97 8.36
N LEU A 58 -4.94 -6.53 9.26
CA LEU A 58 -4.15 -5.30 9.10
C LEU A 58 -2.69 -5.55 8.74
N ASP A 59 -2.28 -6.81 8.74
CA ASP A 59 -0.90 -7.24 8.54
C ASP A 59 -0.68 -7.94 7.20
N ASP A 60 -1.73 -8.11 6.39
CA ASP A 60 -1.62 -8.66 5.03
C ASP A 60 -1.30 -7.55 4.02
N TYR A 61 -0.05 -7.11 4.05
CA TYR A 61 0.46 -6.13 3.10
C TYR A 61 1.95 -6.33 2.80
N SER A 62 2.36 -5.82 1.64
CA SER A 62 3.77 -5.65 1.25
C SER A 62 4.11 -4.17 1.17
N LEU A 63 5.25 -3.78 1.75
CA LEU A 63 5.79 -2.43 1.66
C LEU A 63 6.92 -2.39 0.64
N ASN A 64 6.78 -1.55 -0.39
CA ASN A 64 7.75 -1.39 -1.46
C ASN A 64 8.24 0.06 -1.49
N ALA A 65 9.56 0.27 -1.55
CA ALA A 65 10.12 1.59 -1.83
C ALA A 65 9.88 1.97 -3.31
N LEU A 66 9.59 3.25 -3.57
CA LEU A 66 9.37 3.81 -4.91
C LEU A 66 10.66 4.32 -5.55
#